data_AF-A0A7S0FL48-F1
#
_entry.id   AF-A0A7S0FL48-F1
#
_cell.length_a   1.000
_cell.length_b   1.000
_cell.length_c   1.000
_cell.angle_alpha   90.00
_cell.angle_beta   90.00
_cell.angle_gamma   90.00
#
_symmetry.space_group_name_H-M   'P 1'
#
loop_
_entity.id
_entity.type
_entity.pdbx_description
1 polymer ?
#
loop_
_entity_poly.entity_id
_entity_poly.type
_entity_poly.pdbx_seq_one_letter_code
_entity_poly.pdbx_strand_id
1 'polypeptide(L)'
;AYLHAGEVEEVLGEEEEEWVEPAAKRVAPLRDFIADESAEGNLDQLAFQEMMRMDIEALLRKTLNEREVEIIRLKFGLDGGAYDVEGDEDAGGEGKTKNGLTFAEIGKRLRLSPQRVAQLEQSALDKL
;
A
#
# COMPACT_ATOMS: atom_id res chain seq x y z
N ALA A 1 0.30 99.53 17.70
CA ALA A 1 -0.82 98.75 17.15
C ALA A 1 -0.24 97.50 16.50
N TYR A 2 -0.64 96.32 16.98
CA TYR A 2 -0.53 94.98 16.35
C TYR A 2 0.89 94.43 16.09
N LEU A 3 1.24 93.15 16.30
CA LEU A 3 0.69 91.94 16.95
C LEU A 3 1.86 90.90 16.97
N HIS A 4 2.07 90.18 18.07
CA HIS A 4 2.10 88.69 18.20
C HIS A 4 2.95 87.94 17.15
N ALA A 5 4.08 87.35 17.56
CA ALA A 5 4.17 86.02 18.19
C ALA A 5 3.58 84.91 17.31
N GLY A 6 4.44 84.02 16.85
CA GLY A 6 4.08 82.86 16.05
C GLY A 6 5.34 82.16 15.54
N GLU A 7 6.05 81.49 16.45
CA GLU A 7 6.98 80.42 16.07
C GLU A 7 6.19 79.39 15.28
N VAL A 8 6.57 79.16 14.02
CA VAL A 8 6.04 78.06 13.23
C VAL A 8 7.00 76.90 13.48
N GLU A 9 6.63 76.07 14.45
CA GLU A 9 7.24 74.77 14.69
C GLU A 9 6.85 73.88 13.49
N GLU A 10 7.78 73.69 12.54
CA GLU A 10 7.61 72.66 11.51
C GLU A 10 7.68 71.30 12.19
N VAL A 11 6.49 70.77 12.48
CA VAL A 11 6.29 69.39 12.91
C VAL A 11 6.82 68.50 11.79
N LEU A 12 8.05 67.99 11.96
CA LEU A 12 8.53 66.82 11.24
C LEU A 12 7.59 65.67 11.63
N GLY A 13 6.59 65.43 10.79
CA GLY A 13 5.77 64.24 10.88
C GLY A 13 6.69 63.04 10.76
N GLU A 14 6.94 62.38 11.89
CA GLU A 14 7.52 61.06 11.93
C GLU A 14 6.56 60.17 11.16
N GLU A 15 6.91 59.84 9.90
CA GLU A 15 6.28 58.75 9.19
C GLU A 15 6.61 57.49 9.97
N GLU A 16 5.71 57.08 10.87
CA GLU A 16 5.71 55.75 11.44
C GLU A 16 5.66 54.77 10.26
N GLU A 17 6.81 54.20 9.91
CA GLU A 17 6.88 53.00 9.08
C GLU A 17 6.16 51.91 9.87
N GLU A 18 4.85 51.85 9.68
CA GLU A 18 4.02 50.73 10.09
C GLU A 18 4.58 49.51 9.39
N TRP A 19 5.31 48.69 10.14
CA TRP A 19 5.74 47.38 9.70
C TRP A 19 4.50 46.52 9.46
N VAL A 20 3.91 46.65 8.28
CA VAL A 20 2.91 45.72 7.80
C VAL A 20 3.65 44.42 7.56
N GLU A 21 3.65 43.53 8.55
CA GLU A 21 4.05 42.14 8.33
C GLU A 21 3.26 41.68 7.11
N PRO A 22 3.91 41.26 5.99
CA PRO A 22 3.16 40.66 4.93
C PRO A 22 2.51 39.45 5.58
N ALA A 23 1.17 39.47 5.68
CA ALA A 23 0.38 38.31 6.00
C ALA A 23 0.68 37.31 4.89
N ALA A 24 1.78 36.58 5.06
CA ALA A 24 2.19 35.47 4.23
C ALA A 24 1.08 34.46 4.47
N LYS A 25 0.04 34.60 3.66
CA LYS A 25 -1.08 33.69 3.56
C LYS A 25 -0.42 32.35 3.37
N ARG A 26 -0.35 31.55 4.44
CA ARG A 26 0.27 30.24 4.44
C ARG A 26 -0.63 29.37 3.59
N VAL A 27 -0.46 29.47 2.28
CA VAL A 27 -1.11 28.61 1.32
C VAL A 27 -0.22 27.38 1.26
N ALA A 28 -0.62 26.32 1.95
CA ALA A 28 0.01 25.02 1.76
C ALA A 28 -0.03 24.69 0.26
N PRO A 29 1.05 24.12 -0.31
CA PRO A 29 1.07 23.74 -1.71
C PRO A 29 -0.10 22.78 -2.00
N LEU A 30 -0.75 22.92 -3.16
CA LEU A 30 -1.92 22.13 -3.56
C LEU A 30 -1.69 20.62 -3.44
N ARG A 31 -0.43 20.18 -3.60
CA ARG A 31 0.03 18.80 -3.43
C ARG A 31 -0.31 18.22 -2.04
N ASP A 32 -0.30 19.04 -0.99
CA ASP A 32 -0.56 18.59 0.39
C ASP A 32 -2.03 18.21 0.61
N PHE A 33 -2.93 18.60 -0.30
CA PHE A 33 -4.34 18.23 -0.28
C PHE A 33 -4.67 17.00 -1.13
N ILE A 34 -3.74 16.56 -1.98
CA ILE A 34 -3.93 15.37 -2.80
C ILE A 34 -3.54 14.17 -1.93
N ALA A 35 -4.54 13.43 -1.46
CA ALA A 35 -4.32 12.17 -0.79
C ALA A 35 -3.66 11.18 -1.75
N ASP A 36 -2.64 10.47 -1.28
CA ASP A 36 -2.08 9.35 -2.01
C ASP A 36 -3.00 8.13 -1.83
N GLU A 37 -3.90 7.91 -2.79
CA GLU A 37 -4.79 6.76 -2.82
C GLU A 37 -4.04 5.44 -3.05
N SER A 38 -2.76 5.49 -3.43
CA SER A 38 -1.90 4.32 -3.59
C SER A 38 -1.10 3.97 -2.33
N ALA A 39 -1.07 4.88 -1.33
CA ALA A 39 -0.47 4.58 -0.04
C ALA A 39 -1.20 3.40 0.59
N GLU A 40 -0.44 2.37 0.94
CA GLU A 40 -0.92 1.12 1.52
C GLU A 40 -1.93 1.41 2.64
N GLY A 41 -3.04 0.67 2.61
CA GLY A 41 -4.33 1.00 3.20
C GLY A 41 -4.34 1.60 4.61
N ASN A 42 -5.48 2.20 4.97
CA ASN A 42 -5.68 2.73 6.32
C ASN A 42 -5.36 1.68 7.41
N LEU A 43 -5.03 2.12 8.63
CA LEU A 43 -4.67 1.21 9.74
C LEU A 43 -5.70 0.09 9.97
N ASP A 44 -6.98 0.38 9.75
CA ASP A 44 -8.07 -0.59 9.86
C ASP A 44 -7.98 -1.69 8.77
N GLN A 45 -7.62 -1.33 7.53
CA GLN A 45 -7.40 -2.29 6.44
C GLN A 45 -6.20 -3.20 6.74
N LEU A 46 -5.11 -2.65 7.27
CA LEU A 46 -3.94 -3.46 7.66
C LEU A 46 -4.30 -4.43 8.79
N ALA A 47 -5.00 -3.95 9.82
CA ALA A 47 -5.47 -4.80 10.91
C ALA A 47 -6.41 -5.90 10.41
N PHE A 48 -7.33 -5.56 9.51
CA PHE A 48 -8.24 -6.52 8.89
C PHE A 48 -7.52 -7.57 8.05
N GLN A 49 -6.52 -7.17 7.26
CA GLN A 49 -5.68 -8.10 6.49
C GLN A 49 -4.94 -9.09 7.39
N GLU A 50 -4.37 -8.63 8.49
CA GLU A 50 -3.67 -9.50 9.43
C GLU A 50 -4.63 -10.48 10.11
N MET A 51 -5.82 -10.02 10.54
CA MET A 51 -6.85 -10.90 11.08
C MET A 51 -7.26 -11.98 10.07
N MET A 52 -7.52 -11.60 8.81
CA MET A 52 -7.84 -12.57 7.75
C MET A 52 -6.72 -13.59 7.55
N ARG A 53 -5.46 -13.16 7.57
CA ARG A 53 -4.31 -14.05 7.41
C ARG A 53 -4.26 -15.10 8.52
N MET A 54 -4.48 -14.69 9.77
CA MET A 54 -4.52 -15.60 10.91
C MET A 54 -5.69 -16.59 10.82
N ASP A 55 -6.88 -16.11 10.44
CA ASP A 55 -8.07 -16.95 10.30
C ASP A 55 -7.91 -17.99 9.18
N ILE A 56 -7.36 -17.57 8.02
CA ILE A 56 -7.03 -18.47 6.92
C ILE A 56 -6.01 -19.52 7.39
N GLU A 57 -4.95 -19.12 8.09
CA GLU A 57 -3.96 -20.06 8.59
C GLU A 57 -4.55 -21.08 9.59
N ALA A 58 -5.41 -20.61 10.50
CA ALA A 58 -6.10 -21.46 11.47
C ALA A 58 -7.05 -22.44 10.78
N LEU A 59 -7.81 -21.98 9.78
CA LEU A 59 -8.71 -22.83 8.99
C LEU A 59 -7.93 -23.92 8.28
N LEU A 60 -6.90 -23.57 7.50
CA LEU A 60 -6.11 -24.51 6.72
C LEU A 60 -5.47 -25.59 7.60
N ARG A 61 -4.89 -25.21 8.75
CA ARG A 61 -4.27 -26.17 9.69
C ARG A 61 -5.29 -27.11 10.36
N LYS A 62 -6.55 -26.71 10.48
CA LYS A 62 -7.60 -27.50 11.11
C LYS A 62 -8.25 -28.51 10.15
N THR A 63 -8.42 -28.14 8.89
CA THR A 63 -9.18 -28.91 7.89
C THR A 63 -8.30 -29.78 7.01
N LEU A 64 -7.07 -29.36 6.74
CA LEU A 64 -6.18 -30.00 5.77
C LEU A 64 -4.99 -30.69 6.43
N ASN A 65 -4.41 -31.67 5.71
CA ASN A 65 -3.11 -32.23 6.12
C ASN A 65 -1.96 -31.32 5.67
N GLU A 66 -0.75 -31.53 6.22
CA GLU A 66 0.44 -30.69 5.94
C GLU A 66 0.72 -30.51 4.44
N ARG A 67 0.52 -31.57 3.66
CA ARG A 67 0.82 -31.58 2.22
C ARG A 67 -0.22 -30.82 1.40
N GLU A 68 -1.48 -30.90 1.79
CA GLU A 68 -2.57 -30.11 1.22
C GLU A 68 -2.44 -28.64 1.58
N VAL A 69 -2.08 -28.31 2.83
CA VAL A 69 -1.79 -26.94 3.26
C VAL A 69 -0.69 -26.33 2.40
N GLU A 70 0.42 -27.05 2.20
CA GLU A 70 1.54 -26.57 1.40
C GLU A 70 1.14 -26.33 -0.07
N ILE A 71 0.35 -27.23 -0.67
CA ILE A 71 -0.14 -27.05 -2.04
C ILE A 71 -1.02 -25.80 -2.14
N ILE A 72 -1.97 -25.60 -1.23
CA ILE A 72 -2.86 -24.44 -1.22
C ILE A 72 -2.06 -23.14 -1.01
N ARG A 73 -1.09 -23.12 -0.08
CA ARG A 73 -0.22 -21.95 0.14
C ARG A 73 0.58 -21.57 -1.10
N LEU A 74 1.17 -22.55 -1.77
CA LEU A 74 1.94 -22.33 -3.00
C LEU A 74 1.05 -21.92 -4.18
N LYS A 75 -0.13 -22.53 -4.31
CA LYS A 75 -1.08 -22.30 -5.40
C LYS A 75 -1.72 -20.91 -5.37
N PHE A 76 -1.98 -20.39 -4.16
CA PHE A 76 -2.64 -19.10 -3.95
C PHE A 76 -1.71 -18.00 -3.41
N GLY A 77 -0.41 -18.26 -3.29
CA GLY A 77 0.56 -17.25 -2.87
C GLY A 77 0.41 -16.79 -1.41
N LEU A 78 -0.14 -17.65 -0.53
CA LEU A 78 -0.44 -17.27 0.86
C LEU A 78 0.81 -17.08 1.74
N ASP A 79 1.97 -17.57 1.30
CA ASP A 79 3.25 -17.39 1.99
C ASP A 79 3.90 -16.00 1.72
N GLY A 80 3.18 -15.08 1.08
CA GLY A 80 3.62 -13.68 0.91
C GLY A 80 4.61 -13.47 -0.23
N GLY A 81 4.78 -14.46 -1.11
CA GLY A 81 5.58 -14.34 -2.32
C GLY A 81 4.70 -14.22 -3.56
N ALA A 82 4.78 -13.10 -4.26
CA ALA A 82 4.68 -13.17 -5.72
C ALA A 82 5.86 -14.05 -6.13
N TYR A 83 5.59 -15.30 -6.54
CA TYR A 83 6.65 -16.14 -7.06
C TYR A 83 7.04 -15.51 -8.40
N ASP A 84 8.16 -14.80 -8.41
CA ASP A 84 8.81 -14.36 -9.63
C ASP A 84 9.16 -15.64 -10.40
N VAL A 85 8.24 -16.06 -11.26
CA VAL A 85 8.54 -17.00 -12.32
C VAL A 85 9.56 -16.26 -13.17
N GLU A 86 10.82 -16.70 -13.13
CA GLU A 86 11.86 -16.24 -14.06
C GLU A 86 11.26 -16.30 -15.46
N GLY A 87 10.94 -15.14 -16.01
CA GLY A 87 10.36 -15.03 -17.33
C GLY A 87 11.42 -15.39 -18.35
N ASP A 88 11.23 -16.51 -19.05
CA ASP A 88 11.72 -16.61 -20.42
C ASP A 88 11.07 -15.44 -21.19
N GLU A 89 11.89 -14.46 -21.56
CA GLU A 89 11.46 -13.18 -22.17
C GLU A 89 10.86 -13.33 -23.58
N ASP A 90 10.76 -14.55 -24.12
CA ASP A 90 10.49 -14.79 -25.55
C ASP A 90 9.16 -15.51 -25.86
N ALA A 91 8.22 -15.55 -24.90
CA ALA A 91 6.87 -16.05 -25.16
C ALA A 91 5.84 -14.92 -25.00
N GLY A 92 5.51 -14.27 -26.12
CA GLY A 92 4.31 -13.44 -26.20
C GLY A 92 3.06 -14.28 -25.87
N GLY A 93 2.34 -13.90 -24.81
CA GLY A 93 1.02 -14.45 -24.48
C GLY A 93 0.90 -15.00 -23.05
N GLU A 94 0.08 -14.33 -22.23
CA GLU A 94 -0.75 -14.93 -21.17
C GLU A 94 -0.10 -15.99 -20.26
N GLY A 95 0.90 -15.60 -19.45
CA GLY A 95 1.56 -16.52 -18.49
C GLY A 95 1.75 -16.01 -17.07
N LYS A 96 1.27 -14.80 -16.72
CA LYS A 96 1.45 -14.24 -15.36
C LYS A 96 0.29 -14.68 -14.47
N THR A 97 0.42 -15.78 -13.73
CA THR A 97 -0.44 -16.02 -12.56
C THR A 97 -0.01 -15.04 -11.48
N LYS A 98 -0.69 -13.88 -11.43
CA LYS A 98 -0.31 -12.77 -10.54
C LYS A 98 -0.10 -13.17 -9.07
N ASN A 99 -0.65 -14.30 -8.59
CA ASN A 99 -0.72 -14.67 -7.18
C ASN A 99 -0.54 -16.19 -6.89
N GLY A 100 0.42 -16.90 -7.52
CA GLY A 100 0.72 -18.30 -7.12
C GLY A 100 1.39 -19.17 -8.18
N LEU A 101 1.90 -20.35 -7.76
CA LEU A 101 2.59 -21.31 -8.63
C LEU A 101 1.62 -22.19 -9.45
N THR A 102 2.07 -22.59 -10.64
CA THR A 102 1.38 -23.59 -11.48
C THR A 102 1.54 -25.01 -10.90
N PHE A 103 0.67 -25.95 -11.31
CA PHE A 103 0.79 -27.35 -10.87
C PHE A 103 2.11 -28.00 -11.28
N ALA A 104 2.69 -27.57 -12.41
CA ALA A 104 3.99 -28.06 -12.86
C ALA A 104 5.11 -27.60 -11.92
N GLU A 105 5.12 -26.34 -11.52
CA GLU A 105 6.12 -25.79 -10.59
C GLU A 105 5.97 -26.36 -9.18
N ILE A 106 4.73 -26.45 -8.69
CA ILE A 106 4.43 -27.10 -7.40
C ILE A 106 4.88 -28.57 -7.46
N GLY A 107 4.57 -29.27 -8.56
CA GLY A 107 4.99 -30.66 -8.76
C GLY A 107 6.51 -30.83 -8.74
N LYS A 108 7.25 -29.95 -9.41
CA LYS A 108 8.73 -29.91 -9.37
C LYS A 108 9.23 -29.71 -7.93
N ARG A 109 8.66 -28.75 -7.20
CA ARG A 109 9.07 -28.42 -5.82
C ARG A 109 8.79 -29.56 -4.83
N LEU A 110 7.63 -30.19 -4.93
CA LEU A 110 7.16 -31.24 -4.01
C LEU A 110 7.47 -32.66 -4.47
N ARG A 111 8.17 -32.82 -5.60
CA ARG A 111 8.47 -34.10 -6.27
C ARG A 111 7.21 -34.94 -6.54
N LEU A 112 6.17 -34.27 -7.06
CA LEU A 112 4.88 -34.85 -7.43
C LEU A 112 4.61 -34.65 -8.92
N SER A 113 3.80 -35.52 -9.52
CA SER A 113 3.27 -35.24 -10.85
C SER A 113 2.26 -34.09 -10.81
N PRO A 114 2.13 -33.28 -11.88
CA PRO A 114 1.14 -32.20 -11.93
C PRO A 114 -0.29 -32.69 -11.70
N GLN A 115 -0.63 -33.87 -12.22
CA GLN A 115 -1.93 -34.50 -11.97
C GLN A 115 -2.14 -34.84 -10.50
N ARG A 116 -1.09 -35.29 -9.80
CA ARG A 116 -1.20 -35.59 -8.37
C ARG A 116 -1.37 -34.33 -7.54
N VAL A 117 -0.73 -33.23 -7.92
CA VAL A 117 -0.95 -31.92 -7.29
C VAL A 117 -2.40 -31.48 -7.46
N ALA A 118 -2.96 -31.56 -8.67
CA ALA A 118 -4.36 -31.22 -8.92
C ALA A 118 -5.36 -32.08 -8.11
N GLN A 119 -5.08 -33.38 -7.96
CA GLN A 119 -5.91 -34.26 -7.11
C GLN A 119 -5.89 -33.85 -5.64
N LEU A 120 -4.71 -33.50 -5.11
CA LEU A 120 -4.55 -33.07 -3.72
C LEU A 120 -5.17 -31.68 -3.49
N GLU A 121 -5.05 -30.77 -4.44
CA GLU A 121 -5.75 -29.49 -4.43
C GLU A 121 -7.27 -29.70 -4.40
N GLN A 122 -7.83 -30.51 -5.31
CA GLN A 122 -9.26 -30.77 -5.32
C GLN A 122 -9.73 -31.38 -3.99
N SER A 123 -9.01 -32.39 -3.50
CA SER A 123 -9.31 -32.99 -2.20
C SER A 123 -9.19 -32.00 -1.04
N ALA A 124 -8.34 -30.98 -1.15
CA ALA A 124 -8.22 -29.95 -0.14
C ALA A 124 -9.40 -28.97 -0.22
N LEU A 125 -9.74 -28.49 -1.41
CA LEU A 125 -10.87 -27.59 -1.64
C LEU A 125 -12.20 -28.22 -1.22
N ASP A 126 -12.38 -29.52 -1.41
CA ASP A 126 -13.58 -30.24 -0.98
C ASP A 126 -13.72 -30.33 0.56
N LYS A 127 -12.64 -30.10 1.32
CA LYS A 127 -12.61 -30.14 2.80
C LYS A 127 -12.79 -28.78 3.46
N LEU A 128 -12.57 -27.69 2.72
CA LEU A 128 -12.71 -26.32 3.20
C LEU A 128 -14.19 -25.94 3.30
#